data_AF-A0AAV7HYT3-F1
#
_entry.id   AF-A0AAV7HYT3-F1
#
_cell.length_a   1.000
_cell.length_b   1.000
_cell.length_c   1.000
_cell.angle_alpha   90.00
_cell.angle_beta   90.00
_cell.angle_gamma   90.00
#
_symmetry.space_group_name_H-M   'P 1'
#
loop_
_entity.id
_entity.type
_entity.pdbx_description
1 polymer ?
#
loop_
_entity_poly.entity_id
_entity_poly.type
_entity_poly.pdbx_seq_one_letter_code
_entity_poly.pdbx_strand_id
1 'polypeptide(L)'
;MDKNLCICISNDAISIYVFDIPTLESLNTIASKIILYCIMGLGLLSVKIIWLIYIFYQKDIVNIANDLHSLDNNMKKCKFYSPEKDYLMYLVFIGNFVICNGVFLLEFCLYFKITQPMWAIPYMISSWTLTQYTLFLNSILLRFRNLNKMILKLGNINTEYEFDSIYVSKVIVSESTIINAVQTINYNYTSLCEISRKVAEFYSIPTLGAILYFVAIATYDLYYVLEPFVTNKYGDFSTFVYIETSSTFFMTFFNFLGLITNTIRISREVKNIAYSIHLLLDRCKEYPEVRNMIAGTIVTYLLILVQFRLI
;
A
#
# COMPACT_ATOMS: atom_id res chain seq x y z
N MET A 1 -19.64 -10.48 45.34
CA MET A 1 -18.21 -10.32 45.69
C MET A 1 -17.83 -11.66 46.28
N ASP A 2 -17.56 -12.61 45.40
CA ASP A 2 -17.73 -14.03 45.73
C ASP A 2 -16.38 -14.58 46.16
N LYS A 3 -16.20 -14.67 47.47
CA LYS A 3 -15.02 -15.30 48.07
C LYS A 3 -15.23 -16.81 48.04
N ASN A 4 -14.46 -17.51 47.22
CA ASN A 4 -14.43 -18.97 47.24
C ASN A 4 -13.67 -19.43 48.48
N LEU A 5 -14.41 -19.90 49.48
CA LEU A 5 -13.88 -20.41 50.73
C LEU A 5 -13.48 -21.88 50.56
N CYS A 6 -12.18 -22.19 50.61
CA CYS A 6 -11.70 -23.56 50.66
C CYS A 6 -11.43 -23.94 52.12
N ILE A 7 -12.18 -24.92 52.65
CA ILE A 7 -11.98 -25.42 54.01
C ILE A 7 -11.23 -26.74 53.92
N CYS A 8 -10.01 -26.79 54.46
CA CYS A 8 -9.28 -28.04 54.66
C CYS A 8 -9.42 -28.47 56.12
N ILE A 9 -10.01 -29.64 56.35
CA ILE A 9 -10.13 -30.24 57.69
C ILE A 9 -8.99 -31.24 57.84
N SER A 10 -8.11 -31.02 58.81
CA SER A 10 -7.12 -32.00 59.26
C SER A 10 -7.43 -32.39 60.71
N ASN A 11 -7.12 -33.64 61.06
CA ASN A 11 -7.72 -34.39 62.19
C ASN A 11 -7.62 -33.74 63.58
N ASP A 12 -6.78 -32.72 63.81
CA ASP A 12 -6.64 -32.09 65.13
C ASP A 12 -6.79 -30.55 65.14
N ALA A 13 -7.12 -29.90 64.01
CA ALA A 13 -7.47 -28.47 64.00
C ALA A 13 -8.16 -28.05 62.70
N ILE A 14 -9.27 -27.30 62.81
CA ILE A 14 -9.86 -26.57 61.68
C ILE A 14 -9.06 -25.28 61.48
N SER A 15 -8.27 -25.22 60.41
CA SER A 15 -7.59 -23.99 59.99
C SER A 15 -8.23 -23.48 58.70
N ILE A 16 -8.92 -22.33 58.80
CA ILE A 16 -9.53 -21.66 57.64
C ILE A 16 -8.47 -20.75 57.03
N TYR A 17 -7.88 -21.17 55.92
CA TYR A 17 -7.04 -20.31 55.12
C TYR A 17 -7.89 -19.56 54.10
N VAL A 18 -8.13 -18.28 54.35
CA VAL A 18 -8.71 -17.38 53.33
C VAL A 18 -7.58 -16.98 52.39
N PHE A 19 -7.36 -17.77 51.34
CA PHE A 19 -6.54 -17.32 50.22
C PHE A 19 -7.40 -16.39 49.34
N ASP A 20 -7.01 -15.12 49.25
CA ASP A 20 -7.47 -14.24 48.17
C ASP A 20 -6.85 -14.76 46.86
N ILE A 21 -7.54 -15.71 46.22
CA ILE A 21 -7.23 -16.10 44.84
C ILE A 21 -7.57 -14.88 43.99
N PRO A 22 -6.60 -14.28 43.25
CA PRO A 22 -6.91 -13.18 42.35
C PRO A 22 -8.01 -13.65 41.40
N THR A 23 -9.15 -12.96 41.41
CA THR A 23 -10.31 -13.32 40.59
C THR A 23 -9.88 -13.38 39.12
N LEU A 24 -10.47 -14.28 38.33
CA LEU A 24 -10.22 -14.42 36.88
C LEU A 24 -10.27 -13.06 36.14
N GLU A 25 -11.11 -12.16 36.64
CA GLU A 25 -11.29 -10.79 36.17
C GLU A 25 -10.03 -9.91 36.40
N SER A 26 -9.35 -10.05 37.53
CA SER A 26 -8.11 -9.34 37.84
C SER A 26 -6.94 -9.81 36.95
N LEU A 27 -6.86 -11.11 36.66
CA LEU A 27 -5.87 -11.70 35.75
C LEU A 27 -6.07 -11.24 34.30
N ASN A 28 -7.32 -11.23 33.82
CA ASN A 28 -7.66 -10.69 32.49
C ASN A 28 -7.31 -9.20 32.36
N THR A 29 -7.47 -8.42 33.44
CA THR A 29 -7.15 -6.98 33.45
C THR A 29 -5.65 -6.71 33.42
N ILE A 30 -4.83 -7.59 34.00
CA ILE A 30 -3.37 -7.49 33.94
C ILE A 30 -2.86 -7.91 32.55
N ALA A 31 -3.39 -9.02 32.01
CA ALA A 31 -3.03 -9.51 30.69
C ALA A 31 -3.34 -8.48 29.58
N SER A 32 -4.53 -7.86 29.60
CA SER A 32 -4.90 -6.83 28.62
C SER A 32 -3.98 -5.62 28.66
N LYS A 33 -3.57 -5.16 29.86
CA LYS A 33 -2.59 -4.08 30.02
C LYS A 33 -1.22 -4.43 29.46
N ILE A 34 -0.75 -5.67 29.65
CA ILE A 34 0.54 -6.11 29.10
C ILE A 34 0.49 -6.12 27.57
N ILE A 35 -0.57 -6.69 26.99
CA ILE A 35 -0.77 -6.70 25.53
C ILE A 35 -0.78 -5.27 24.98
N LEU A 36 -1.50 -4.38 25.66
CA LEU A 36 -1.55 -2.95 25.33
C LEU A 36 -0.14 -2.33 25.29
N TYR A 37 0.68 -2.48 26.34
CA TYR A 37 2.04 -1.94 26.34
C TYR A 37 2.94 -2.55 25.25
N CYS A 38 2.76 -3.83 24.92
CA CYS A 38 3.49 -4.49 23.83
C CYS A 38 3.13 -3.89 22.46
N ILE A 39 1.84 -3.67 22.18
CA ILE A 39 1.38 -3.06 20.93
C ILE A 39 1.89 -1.62 20.81
N MET A 40 1.84 -0.85 21.90
CA MET A 40 2.40 0.50 21.95
C MET A 40 3.90 0.51 21.66
N GLY A 41 4.66 -0.40 22.29
CA GLY A 41 6.09 -0.55 22.06
C GLY A 41 6.41 -0.89 20.60
N LEU A 42 5.64 -1.80 20.00
CA LEU A 42 5.74 -2.15 18.58
C LEU A 42 5.47 -0.94 17.67
N GLY A 43 4.42 -0.16 17.96
CA GLY A 43 4.08 1.04 17.20
C GLY A 43 5.14 2.13 17.31
N LEU A 44 5.66 2.41 18.50
CA LEU A 44 6.74 3.40 18.66
C LEU A 44 8.03 2.95 17.98
N LEU A 45 8.31 1.64 17.98
CA LEU A 45 9.45 1.07 17.26
C LEU A 45 9.28 1.19 15.74
N SER A 46 8.08 0.89 15.21
CA SER A 46 7.79 1.04 13.78
C SER A 46 7.94 2.49 13.34
N VAL A 47 7.41 3.45 14.13
CA VAL A 47 7.60 4.88 13.90
C VAL A 47 9.08 5.23 13.85
N LYS A 48 9.86 4.86 14.86
CA LYS A 48 11.30 5.17 14.88
C LYS A 48 12.02 4.63 13.65
N ILE A 49 11.71 3.40 13.23
CA ILE A 49 12.29 2.80 12.02
C ILE A 49 11.88 3.60 10.78
N ILE A 50 10.60 3.95 10.64
CA ILE A 50 10.09 4.76 9.52
C ILE A 50 10.85 6.08 9.45
N TRP A 51 10.93 6.82 10.55
CA TRP A 51 11.64 8.11 10.59
C TRP A 51 13.13 7.98 10.27
N LEU A 52 13.82 6.96 10.81
CA LEU A 52 15.22 6.71 10.50
C LEU A 52 15.41 6.45 8.99
N ILE A 53 14.56 5.62 8.39
CA ILE A 53 14.61 5.35 6.94
C ILE A 53 14.40 6.64 6.16
N TYR A 54 13.39 7.45 6.51
CA TYR A 54 13.15 8.73 5.84
C TYR A 54 14.33 9.70 5.94
N ILE A 55 15.01 9.74 7.09
CA ILE A 55 16.20 10.59 7.28
C ILE A 55 17.38 10.09 6.45
N PHE A 56 17.69 8.78 6.51
CA PHE A 56 18.84 8.22 5.80
C PHE A 56 18.66 8.23 4.28
N TYR A 57 17.46 7.91 3.81
CA TYR A 57 17.15 7.78 2.38
C TYR A 57 16.45 9.02 1.81
N GLN A 58 16.51 10.17 2.49
CA GLN A 58 15.89 11.42 2.02
C GLN A 58 16.42 11.83 0.63
N LYS A 59 17.72 11.67 0.39
CA LYS A 59 18.32 11.98 -0.91
C LYS A 59 17.79 11.05 -2.00
N ASP A 60 17.60 9.78 -1.68
CA ASP A 60 17.15 8.79 -2.64
C ASP A 60 15.69 9.03 -3.06
N ILE A 61 14.80 9.38 -2.13
CA ILE A 61 13.41 9.70 -2.50
C ILE A 61 13.30 10.96 -3.36
N VAL A 62 14.15 11.97 -3.12
CA VAL A 62 14.23 13.16 -3.97
C VAL A 62 14.77 12.82 -5.35
N ASN A 63 15.80 11.97 -5.43
CA ASN A 63 16.34 11.49 -6.70
C ASN A 63 15.29 10.69 -7.49
N ILE A 64 14.55 9.80 -6.84
CA ILE A 64 13.43 9.06 -7.43
C ILE A 64 12.39 10.02 -8.02
N ALA A 65 12.02 11.07 -7.28
CA ALA A 65 11.04 12.06 -7.75
C ALA A 65 11.59 12.85 -8.96
N ASN A 66 12.87 13.21 -8.96
CA ASN A 66 13.53 13.88 -10.08
C ASN A 66 13.61 12.99 -11.32
N ASP A 67 13.98 11.71 -11.15
CA ASP A 67 14.01 10.70 -12.21
C ASP A 67 12.61 10.55 -12.83
N LEU A 68 11.58 10.48 -11.99
CA LEU A 68 10.18 10.38 -12.42
C LEU A 68 9.72 11.62 -13.20
N HIS A 69 10.12 12.82 -12.75
CA HIS A 69 9.82 14.07 -13.45
C HIS A 69 10.56 14.19 -14.79
N SER A 70 11.82 13.77 -14.84
CA SER A 70 12.61 13.68 -16.07
C SER A 70 11.97 12.72 -17.08
N LEU A 71 11.52 11.55 -16.60
CA LEU A 71 10.83 10.55 -17.39
C LEU A 71 9.51 11.10 -17.96
N ASP A 72 8.73 11.85 -17.17
CA ASP A 72 7.52 12.54 -17.66
C ASP A 72 7.84 13.54 -18.77
N ASN A 73 8.90 14.32 -18.62
CA ASN A 73 9.31 15.28 -19.65
C ASN A 73 9.75 14.58 -20.94
N ASN A 74 10.35 13.39 -20.84
CA ASN A 74 10.68 12.57 -22.01
C ASN A 74 9.43 11.96 -22.65
N MET A 75 8.48 11.45 -21.87
CA MET A 75 7.22 10.93 -22.41
C MET A 75 6.39 12.02 -23.10
N LYS A 76 6.37 13.25 -22.56
CA LYS A 76 5.67 14.40 -23.18
C LYS A 76 6.21 14.78 -24.56
N LYS A 77 7.48 14.50 -24.85
CA LYS A 77 8.08 14.73 -26.18
C LYS A 77 7.53 13.76 -27.23
N CYS A 78 6.93 12.64 -26.82
CA CYS A 78 6.35 11.67 -27.74
C CYS A 78 4.95 12.10 -28.21
N LYS A 79 4.76 12.18 -29.52
CA LYS A 79 3.50 12.60 -30.17
C LYS A 79 2.27 11.76 -29.77
N PHE A 80 2.48 10.52 -29.32
CA PHE A 80 1.41 9.57 -28.97
C PHE A 80 0.99 9.60 -27.48
N TYR A 81 1.67 10.41 -26.66
CA TYR A 81 1.41 10.51 -25.23
C TYR A 81 0.05 11.19 -24.94
N SER A 82 -0.76 10.56 -24.10
CA SER A 82 -1.98 11.15 -23.56
C SER A 82 -1.99 10.92 -22.05
N PRO A 83 -1.89 11.98 -21.22
CA PRO A 83 -1.81 11.83 -19.78
C PRO A 83 -3.15 11.33 -19.21
N GLU A 84 -3.17 10.11 -18.69
CA GLU A 84 -4.30 9.61 -17.92
C GLU A 84 -4.27 10.16 -16.48
N LYS A 85 -5.43 10.62 -15.98
CA LYS A 85 -5.59 11.10 -14.61
C LYS A 85 -6.52 10.16 -13.87
N ASP A 86 -6.07 9.61 -12.75
CA ASP A 86 -6.91 8.84 -11.84
C ASP A 86 -7.28 9.69 -10.62
N TYR A 87 -8.42 10.40 -10.72
CA TYR A 87 -8.95 11.24 -9.65
C TYR A 87 -9.46 10.42 -8.45
N LEU A 88 -9.81 9.14 -8.66
CA LEU A 88 -10.36 8.29 -7.61
C LEU A 88 -9.33 8.04 -6.51
N MET A 89 -8.07 7.85 -6.87
CA MET A 89 -6.98 7.68 -5.90
C MET A 89 -6.68 8.95 -5.09
N TYR A 90 -6.82 10.12 -5.71
CA TYR A 90 -6.74 11.39 -4.97
C TYR A 90 -7.91 11.58 -4.00
N LEU A 91 -9.12 11.14 -4.37
CA LEU A 91 -10.26 11.15 -3.46
C LEU A 91 -10.07 10.19 -2.28
N VAL A 92 -9.56 8.98 -2.52
CA VAL A 92 -9.22 8.01 -1.46
C VAL A 92 -8.17 8.62 -0.50
N PHE A 93 -7.16 9.31 -1.04
CA PHE A 93 -6.17 10.01 -0.23
C PHE A 93 -6.78 11.08 0.68
N ILE A 94 -7.60 11.97 0.11
CA ILE A 94 -8.26 13.05 0.87
C ILE A 94 -9.18 12.44 1.93
N GLY A 95 -9.95 11.41 1.58
CA GLY A 95 -10.81 10.69 2.52
C GLY A 95 -10.01 10.10 3.68
N ASN A 96 -8.89 9.43 3.39
CA ASN A 96 -8.04 8.86 4.42
C ASN A 96 -7.42 9.93 5.33
N PHE A 97 -7.01 11.06 4.76
CA PHE A 97 -6.52 12.20 5.53
C PHE A 97 -7.60 12.76 6.48
N VAL A 98 -8.83 12.94 6.00
CA VAL A 98 -9.95 13.44 6.82
C VAL A 98 -10.26 12.46 7.95
N ILE A 99 -10.32 11.15 7.68
CA ILE A 99 -10.57 10.12 8.69
C ILE A 99 -9.43 10.08 9.73
N CYS A 100 -8.16 10.08 9.30
CA CYS A 100 -7.01 10.12 10.21
C CYS A 100 -7.08 11.30 11.19
N ASN A 101 -7.35 12.51 10.67
CA ASN A 101 -7.47 13.70 11.51
C ASN A 101 -8.72 13.64 12.40
N GLY A 102 -9.83 13.09 11.90
CA GLY A 102 -11.06 12.90 12.67
C GLY A 102 -10.85 11.98 13.87
N VAL A 103 -10.21 10.82 13.66
CA VAL A 103 -9.86 9.86 14.74
C VAL A 103 -8.91 10.52 15.73
N PHE A 104 -7.86 11.21 15.26
CA PHE A 104 -6.92 11.92 16.13
C PHE A 104 -7.61 12.99 17.00
N LEU A 105 -8.51 13.77 16.41
CA LEU A 105 -9.28 14.78 17.14
C LEU A 105 -10.26 14.16 18.13
N LEU A 106 -10.92 13.05 17.76
CA LEU A 106 -11.82 12.32 18.63
C LEU A 106 -11.09 11.79 19.88
N GLU A 107 -9.93 11.16 19.68
CA GLU A 107 -9.07 10.68 20.76
C GLU A 107 -8.62 11.82 21.67
N PHE A 108 -8.22 12.96 21.09
CA PHE A 108 -7.80 14.14 21.82
C PHE A 108 -8.92 14.74 22.69
N CYS A 109 -10.14 14.80 22.15
CA CYS A 109 -11.30 15.38 22.82
C CYS A 109 -11.88 14.49 23.93
N LEU A 110 -11.91 13.17 23.73
CA LEU A 110 -12.54 12.24 24.68
C LEU A 110 -11.64 11.91 25.88
N TYR A 111 -10.32 11.87 25.69
CA TYR A 111 -9.40 11.34 26.69
C TYR A 111 -8.13 12.19 26.78
N PHE A 112 -8.24 13.34 27.46
CA PHE A 112 -7.09 14.22 27.72
C PHE A 112 -6.17 13.64 28.81
N LYS A 113 -5.46 12.56 28.49
CA LYS A 113 -4.39 11.98 29.31
C LYS A 113 -3.09 11.90 28.52
N ILE A 114 -1.97 12.16 29.20
CA ILE A 114 -0.61 12.22 28.60
C ILE A 114 -0.21 10.94 27.84
N THR A 115 -0.81 9.79 28.18
CA THR A 115 -0.54 8.51 27.52
C THR A 115 -1.21 8.35 26.15
N GLN A 116 -2.22 9.16 25.82
CA GLN A 116 -3.05 9.01 24.61
C GLN A 116 -2.36 9.37 23.28
N PRO A 117 -1.61 10.50 23.18
CA PRO A 117 -0.90 10.85 21.94
C PRO A 117 0.07 9.76 21.49
N MET A 118 0.57 8.94 22.42
CA MET A 118 1.47 7.82 22.13
C MET A 118 0.79 6.69 21.34
N TRP A 119 -0.55 6.65 21.31
CA TRP A 119 -1.36 5.70 20.52
C TRP A 119 -1.67 6.22 19.12
N ALA A 120 -2.15 7.46 19.04
CA ALA A 120 -2.55 8.08 17.79
C ALA A 120 -1.36 8.27 16.83
N ILE A 121 -0.18 8.60 17.37
CA ILE A 121 1.00 8.93 16.56
C ILE A 121 1.47 7.73 15.71
N PRO A 122 1.74 6.53 16.28
CA PRO A 122 2.11 5.38 15.46
C PRO A 122 1.08 4.97 14.43
N TYR A 123 -0.19 5.13 14.78
CA TYR A 123 -1.30 4.86 13.90
C TYR A 123 -1.35 5.80 12.70
N MET A 124 -1.30 7.11 12.94
CA MET A 124 -1.24 8.12 11.88
C MET A 124 -0.03 7.92 10.97
N ILE A 125 1.16 7.74 11.54
CA ILE A 125 2.40 7.62 10.75
C ILE A 125 2.38 6.34 9.90
N SER A 126 1.91 5.22 10.45
CA SER A 126 1.78 3.96 9.71
C SER A 126 0.75 4.09 8.58
N SER A 127 -0.40 4.71 8.86
CA SER A 127 -1.48 4.94 7.87
C SER A 127 -1.00 5.83 6.73
N TRP A 128 -0.32 6.92 7.09
CA TRP A 128 0.26 7.85 6.15
C TRP A 128 1.32 7.20 5.27
N THR A 129 2.18 6.36 5.85
CA THR A 129 3.22 5.62 5.11
C THR A 129 2.62 4.69 4.05
N LEU A 130 1.60 3.89 4.41
CA LEU A 130 0.92 3.01 3.45
C LEU A 130 0.21 3.81 2.34
N THR A 131 -0.38 4.93 2.71
CA THR A 131 -1.08 5.81 1.77
C THR A 131 -0.11 6.45 0.79
N GLN A 132 1.00 7.00 1.27
CA GLN A 132 2.04 7.58 0.43
C GLN A 132 2.60 6.54 -0.55
N TYR A 133 2.88 5.33 -0.07
CA TYR A 133 3.35 4.25 -0.94
C TYR A 133 2.32 3.92 -2.02
N THR A 134 1.05 3.80 -1.62
CA THR A 134 -0.07 3.53 -2.54
C THR A 134 -0.21 4.62 -3.61
N LEU A 135 -0.05 5.90 -3.25
CA LEU A 135 -0.04 7.01 -4.21
C LEU A 135 1.13 6.95 -5.19
N PHE A 136 2.32 6.59 -4.70
CA PHE A 136 3.50 6.40 -5.54
C PHE A 136 3.29 5.26 -6.53
N LEU A 137 2.77 4.13 -6.06
CA LEU A 137 2.41 2.99 -6.91
C LEU A 137 1.39 3.40 -7.98
N ASN A 138 0.33 4.10 -7.61
CA ASN A 138 -0.65 4.58 -8.59
C ASN A 138 -0.03 5.55 -9.63
N SER A 139 0.89 6.40 -9.19
CA SER A 139 1.62 7.31 -10.07
C SER A 139 2.48 6.54 -11.08
N ILE A 140 3.15 5.47 -10.66
CA ILE A 140 3.91 4.58 -11.54
C ILE A 140 2.97 3.81 -12.48
N LEU A 141 1.85 3.30 -11.97
CA LEU A 141 0.82 2.58 -12.73
C LEU A 141 0.30 3.41 -13.91
N LEU A 142 -0.05 4.68 -13.68
CA LEU A 142 -0.50 5.58 -14.73
C LEU A 142 0.54 5.73 -15.85
N ARG A 143 1.83 5.75 -15.51
CA ARG A 143 2.91 5.84 -16.49
C ARG A 143 3.07 4.55 -17.29
N PHE A 144 2.96 3.38 -16.65
CA PHE A 144 2.92 2.10 -17.37
C PHE A 144 1.74 2.02 -18.34
N ARG A 145 0.56 2.50 -17.94
CA ARG A 145 -0.63 2.56 -18.82
C ARG A 145 -0.41 3.51 -20.00
N ASN A 146 0.21 4.66 -19.77
CA ASN A 146 0.55 5.60 -20.84
C ASN A 146 1.57 4.98 -21.82
N LEU A 147 2.59 4.28 -21.32
CA LEU A 147 3.54 3.55 -22.17
C LEU A 147 2.84 2.45 -22.99
N ASN A 148 1.94 1.68 -22.38
CA ASN A 148 1.18 0.65 -23.08
C ASN A 148 0.33 1.25 -24.22
N LYS A 149 -0.37 2.38 -23.97
CA LYS A 149 -1.09 3.12 -25.01
C LYS A 149 -0.17 3.64 -26.12
N MET A 150 1.03 4.11 -25.78
CA MET A 150 2.01 4.54 -26.78
C MET A 150 2.46 3.39 -27.67
N ILE A 151 2.69 2.19 -27.11
CA ILE A 151 3.02 0.97 -27.86
C ILE A 151 1.88 0.59 -28.81
N LEU A 152 0.64 0.54 -28.32
CA LEU A 152 -0.53 0.20 -29.14
C LEU A 152 -0.74 1.19 -30.29
N LYS A 153 -0.62 2.50 -30.02
CA LYS A 153 -0.71 3.55 -31.04
C LYS A 153 0.42 3.47 -32.07
N LEU A 154 1.66 3.21 -31.62
CA LEU A 154 2.81 3.04 -32.52
C LEU A 154 2.61 1.83 -33.43
N GLY A 155 2.11 0.73 -32.87
CA GLY A 155 1.79 -0.47 -33.63
C GLY A 155 0.56 -0.32 -34.53
N ASN A 156 -0.17 0.81 -34.52
CA ASN A 156 -1.50 0.97 -35.12
C ASN A 156 -2.46 -0.20 -34.76
N ILE A 157 -2.33 -0.73 -33.55
CA ILE A 157 -3.12 -1.85 -33.06
C ILE A 157 -4.43 -1.25 -32.55
N ASN A 158 -5.46 -1.28 -33.40
CA ASN A 158 -6.82 -0.94 -32.97
C ASN A 158 -7.29 -2.01 -31.97
N THR A 159 -7.10 -1.73 -30.69
CA THR A 159 -7.91 -2.35 -29.65
C THR A 159 -9.28 -1.69 -29.73
N GLU A 160 -10.18 -2.32 -30.48
CA GLU A 160 -11.65 -2.24 -30.45
C GLU A 160 -12.23 -0.91 -29.94
N TYR A 161 -12.98 -0.19 -30.80
CA TYR A 161 -13.89 0.95 -30.55
C TYR A 161 -13.63 2.24 -31.35
N GLU A 162 -12.66 2.30 -32.26
CA GLU A 162 -12.68 3.34 -33.31
C GLU A 162 -13.40 2.79 -34.54
N PHE A 163 -14.65 3.23 -34.71
CA PHE A 163 -15.49 2.99 -35.88
C PHE A 163 -14.68 3.15 -37.17
N ASP A 164 -14.85 2.17 -38.07
CA ASP A 164 -14.29 2.13 -39.42
C ASP A 164 -14.54 3.45 -40.17
N SER A 165 -13.61 4.40 -40.05
CA SER A 165 -13.46 5.43 -41.05
C SER A 165 -12.62 4.85 -42.18
N ILE A 166 -13.27 4.64 -43.32
CA ILE A 166 -12.73 4.07 -44.56
C ILE A 166 -11.54 4.91 -45.13
N TYR A 167 -11.22 6.04 -44.47
CA TYR A 167 -10.16 6.99 -44.84
C TYR A 167 -9.10 7.19 -43.75
N VAL A 168 -8.73 6.15 -42.98
CA VAL A 168 -7.47 6.22 -42.21
C VAL A 168 -6.31 6.12 -43.20
N SER A 169 -5.74 7.27 -43.54
CA SER A 169 -4.42 7.39 -44.15
C SER A 169 -3.49 6.42 -43.43
N LYS A 170 -3.03 5.37 -44.14
CA LYS A 170 -1.84 4.60 -43.74
C LYS A 170 -0.71 5.63 -43.66
N VAL A 171 -0.51 6.21 -42.49
CA VAL A 171 0.63 7.08 -42.25
C VAL A 171 1.84 6.19 -42.48
N ILE A 172 2.53 6.42 -43.60
CA ILE A 172 3.84 5.85 -43.87
C ILE A 172 4.77 6.52 -42.87
N VAL A 173 4.78 5.99 -41.64
CA VAL A 173 5.73 6.42 -40.61
C VAL A 173 7.09 5.96 -41.13
N SER A 174 8.00 6.91 -41.35
CA SER A 174 9.35 6.57 -41.82
C SER A 174 9.99 5.57 -40.87
N GLU A 175 10.75 4.62 -41.41
CA GLU A 175 11.46 3.60 -40.63
C GLU A 175 12.28 4.21 -39.48
N SER A 176 12.92 5.37 -39.74
CA SER A 176 13.62 6.17 -38.73
C SER A 176 12.74 6.68 -37.58
N THR A 177 11.49 7.03 -37.87
CA THR A 177 10.53 7.49 -36.84
C THR A 177 10.03 6.33 -35.99
N ILE A 178 9.85 5.15 -36.59
CA ILE A 178 9.48 3.91 -35.86
C ILE A 178 10.64 3.48 -34.95
N ILE A 179 11.87 3.44 -35.46
CA ILE A 179 13.06 3.08 -34.69
C ILE A 179 13.24 4.01 -33.49
N ASN A 180 13.16 5.33 -33.70
CA ASN A 180 13.27 6.30 -32.61
C ASN A 180 12.15 6.17 -31.58
N ALA A 181 10.92 5.86 -32.01
CA ALA A 181 9.80 5.65 -31.10
C ALA A 181 9.97 4.38 -30.26
N VAL A 182 10.41 3.27 -30.87
CA VAL A 182 10.71 2.01 -30.16
C VAL A 182 11.85 2.20 -29.16
N GLN A 183 12.92 2.88 -29.55
CA GLN A 183 14.03 3.22 -28.66
C GLN A 183 13.58 4.03 -27.44
N THR A 184 12.74 5.05 -27.68
CA THR A 184 12.22 5.91 -26.62
C THR A 184 11.30 5.13 -25.66
N ILE A 185 10.45 4.24 -26.20
CA ILE A 185 9.57 3.37 -25.40
C ILE A 185 10.40 2.42 -24.53
N ASN A 186 11.42 1.77 -25.11
CA ASN A 186 12.30 0.86 -24.36
C ASN A 186 13.02 1.60 -23.23
N TYR A 187 13.64 2.75 -23.53
CA TYR A 187 14.30 3.58 -22.52
C TYR A 187 13.36 3.99 -21.39
N ASN A 188 12.15 4.48 -21.73
CA ASN A 188 11.18 4.89 -20.73
C ASN A 188 10.68 3.71 -19.88
N TYR A 189 10.52 2.53 -20.47
CA TYR A 189 10.14 1.34 -19.71
C TYR A 189 11.24 0.89 -18.76
N THR A 190 12.48 0.75 -19.23
CA THR A 190 13.61 0.35 -18.37
C THR A 190 13.78 1.33 -17.22
N SER A 191 13.69 2.63 -17.52
CA SER A 191 13.76 3.68 -16.49
C SER A 191 12.60 3.57 -15.50
N LEU A 192 11.38 3.30 -15.96
CA LEU A 192 10.22 3.15 -15.08
C LEU A 192 10.31 1.89 -14.20
N CYS A 193 10.85 0.79 -14.73
CA CYS A 193 11.16 -0.42 -13.95
C CYS A 193 12.23 -0.16 -12.89
N GLU A 194 13.28 0.59 -13.23
CA GLU A 194 14.32 0.97 -12.26
C GLU A 194 13.76 1.84 -11.15
N ILE A 195 12.96 2.86 -11.49
CA ILE A 195 12.26 3.71 -10.52
C ILE A 195 11.32 2.86 -9.64
N SER A 196 10.54 1.97 -10.25
CA SER A 196 9.64 1.07 -9.52
C SER A 196 10.39 0.21 -8.51
N ARG A 197 11.58 -0.31 -8.87
CA ARG A 197 12.43 -1.07 -7.96
C ARG A 197 12.95 -0.20 -6.82
N LYS A 198 13.49 0.99 -7.11
CA LYS A 198 13.99 1.93 -6.08
C LYS A 198 12.89 2.31 -5.08
N VAL A 199 11.66 2.55 -5.57
CA VAL A 199 10.49 2.84 -4.73
C VAL A 199 10.12 1.63 -3.86
N ALA A 200 10.07 0.43 -4.45
CA ALA A 200 9.78 -0.79 -3.70
C ALA A 200 10.83 -1.06 -2.60
N GLU A 201 12.12 -0.88 -2.89
CA GLU A 201 13.20 -1.02 -1.93
C GLU A 201 13.05 -0.02 -0.78
N PHE A 202 12.81 1.26 -1.07
CA PHE A 202 12.60 2.30 -0.05
C PHE A 202 11.41 2.00 0.86
N TYR A 203 10.27 1.62 0.28
CA TYR A 203 9.02 1.41 1.03
C TYR A 203 8.89 0.00 1.63
N SER A 204 9.75 -0.95 1.30
CA SER A 204 9.67 -2.35 1.77
C SER A 204 9.61 -2.48 3.30
N ILE A 205 10.63 -1.96 4.00
CA ILE A 205 10.75 -2.04 5.46
C ILE A 205 9.68 -1.20 6.17
N PRO A 206 9.45 0.10 5.80
CA PRO A 206 8.38 0.91 6.40
C PRO A 206 7.00 0.27 6.26
N THR A 207 6.70 -0.28 5.08
CA THR A 207 5.42 -0.94 4.81
C THR A 207 5.27 -2.20 5.64
N LEU A 208 6.31 -3.04 5.75
CA LEU A 208 6.26 -4.25 6.57
C LEU A 208 6.00 -3.90 8.05
N GLY A 209 6.69 -2.89 8.58
CA GLY A 209 6.47 -2.42 9.94
C GLY A 209 5.05 -1.90 10.17
N ALA A 210 4.52 -1.13 9.23
CA ALA A 210 3.14 -0.63 9.29
C ALA A 210 2.11 -1.78 9.23
N ILE A 211 2.32 -2.77 8.37
CA ILE A 211 1.43 -3.95 8.25
C ILE A 211 1.40 -4.74 9.56
N LEU A 212 2.56 -5.05 10.14
CA LEU A 212 2.63 -5.80 11.40
C LEU A 212 1.91 -5.06 12.54
N TYR A 213 2.09 -3.75 12.61
CA TYR A 213 1.42 -2.91 13.58
C TYR A 213 -0.10 -2.86 13.37
N PHE A 214 -0.58 -2.72 12.13
CA PHE A 214 -2.01 -2.74 11.83
C PHE A 214 -2.66 -4.07 12.12
N VAL A 215 -1.99 -5.20 11.87
CA VAL A 215 -2.51 -6.53 12.24
C VAL A 215 -2.64 -6.65 13.76
N ALA A 216 -1.66 -6.15 14.52
CA ALA A 216 -1.71 -6.15 15.97
C ALA A 216 -2.87 -5.29 16.50
N ILE A 217 -3.06 -4.09 15.95
CA ILE A 217 -4.19 -3.21 16.30
C ILE A 217 -5.52 -3.81 15.91
N ALA A 218 -5.68 -4.31 14.69
CA ALA A 218 -6.95 -4.89 14.25
C ALA A 218 -7.37 -6.09 15.15
N THR A 219 -6.40 -6.87 15.63
CA THR A 219 -6.65 -7.96 16.58
C THR A 219 -7.10 -7.43 17.93
N TYR A 220 -6.48 -6.35 18.40
CA TYR A 220 -6.84 -5.68 19.65
C TYR A 220 -8.23 -5.04 19.55
N ASP A 221 -8.49 -4.26 18.50
CA ASP A 221 -9.78 -3.65 18.20
C ASP A 221 -10.91 -4.67 18.15
N LEU A 222 -10.68 -5.82 17.49
CA LEU A 222 -11.67 -6.90 17.42
C LEU A 222 -12.02 -7.43 18.82
N TYR A 223 -11.04 -7.56 19.72
CA TYR A 223 -11.31 -7.95 21.10
C TYR A 223 -12.20 -6.92 21.83
N TYR A 224 -11.94 -5.62 21.65
CA TYR A 224 -12.74 -4.55 22.27
C TYR A 224 -14.13 -4.39 21.65
N VAL A 225 -14.32 -4.72 20.37
CA VAL A 225 -15.66 -4.80 19.77
C VAL A 225 -16.46 -5.96 20.37
N LEU A 226 -15.82 -7.10 20.60
CA LEU A 226 -16.47 -8.33 21.08
C LEU A 226 -16.75 -8.32 22.59
N GLU A 227 -15.88 -7.72 23.41
CA GLU A 227 -16.03 -7.68 24.88
C GLU A 227 -17.40 -7.16 25.36
N PRO A 228 -17.96 -6.04 24.85
CA PRO A 228 -19.26 -5.55 25.27
C PRO A 228 -20.42 -6.49 24.93
N PHE A 229 -20.35 -7.27 23.83
CA PHE A 229 -21.38 -8.27 23.51
C PHE A 229 -21.45 -9.40 24.54
N VAL A 230 -20.34 -9.66 25.23
CA VAL A 230 -20.23 -10.75 26.21
C VAL A 230 -20.47 -10.26 27.64
N THR A 231 -19.98 -9.05 27.97
CA THR A 231 -19.88 -8.59 29.37
C THR A 231 -20.68 -7.34 29.70
N ASN A 232 -21.33 -6.71 28.71
CA ASN A 232 -22.13 -5.47 28.87
C ASN A 232 -21.40 -4.36 29.68
N LYS A 233 -20.07 -4.33 29.58
CA LYS A 233 -19.17 -3.63 30.52
C LYS A 233 -19.06 -2.12 30.29
N TYR A 234 -19.49 -1.63 29.12
CA TYR A 234 -19.18 -0.28 28.64
C TYR A 234 -20.31 0.75 28.78
N GLY A 235 -21.51 0.36 29.26
CA GLY A 235 -22.60 1.29 29.57
C GLY A 235 -22.82 2.39 28.52
N ASP A 236 -22.89 3.65 28.97
CA ASP A 236 -23.13 4.84 28.12
C ASP A 236 -21.93 5.25 27.24
N PHE A 237 -20.71 4.77 27.53
CA PHE A 237 -19.52 5.03 26.71
C PHE A 237 -19.37 4.05 25.53
N SER A 238 -20.21 3.02 25.46
CA SER A 238 -20.17 2.00 24.43
C SER A 238 -20.22 2.58 23.01
N THR A 239 -21.09 3.58 22.75
CA THR A 239 -21.25 4.16 21.41
C THR A 239 -19.98 4.82 20.89
N PHE A 240 -19.24 5.55 21.74
CA PHE A 240 -18.00 6.21 21.32
C PHE A 240 -16.89 5.21 21.04
N VAL A 241 -16.74 4.19 21.89
CA VAL A 241 -15.79 3.10 21.68
C VAL A 241 -16.09 2.37 20.37
N TYR A 242 -17.37 2.13 20.05
CA TYR A 242 -17.75 1.51 18.77
C TYR A 242 -17.41 2.40 17.57
N ILE A 243 -17.66 3.70 17.64
CA ILE A 243 -17.33 4.63 16.55
C ILE A 243 -15.82 4.66 16.32
N GLU A 244 -15.03 4.81 17.38
CA GLU A 244 -13.57 4.82 17.34
C GLU A 244 -13.04 3.52 16.74
N THR A 245 -13.41 2.38 17.33
CA THR A 245 -12.90 1.06 16.92
C THR A 245 -13.32 0.70 15.49
N SER A 246 -14.56 1.02 15.10
CA SER A 246 -15.02 0.81 13.73
C SER A 246 -14.29 1.72 12.74
N SER A 247 -14.05 2.99 13.08
CA SER A 247 -13.30 3.93 12.22
C SER A 247 -11.87 3.45 12.00
N THR A 248 -11.21 2.99 13.06
CA THR A 248 -9.86 2.45 13.03
C THR A 248 -9.78 1.19 12.17
N PHE A 249 -10.75 0.28 12.33
CA PHE A 249 -10.86 -0.92 11.51
C PHE A 249 -11.07 -0.62 10.02
N PHE A 250 -12.04 0.24 9.69
CA PHE A 250 -12.32 0.62 8.30
C PHE A 250 -11.11 1.29 7.65
N MET A 251 -10.42 2.17 8.36
CA MET A 251 -9.26 2.85 7.82
C MET A 251 -8.10 1.88 7.54
N THR A 252 -7.84 0.96 8.48
CA THR A 252 -6.89 -0.13 8.27
C THR A 252 -7.25 -0.94 7.03
N PHE A 253 -8.52 -1.33 6.89
CA PHE A 253 -9.02 -2.06 5.73
C PHE A 253 -8.82 -1.30 4.42
N PHE A 254 -9.15 0.00 4.36
CA PHE A 254 -8.97 0.82 3.15
C PHE A 254 -7.50 0.97 2.76
N ASN A 255 -6.59 1.13 3.73
CA ASN A 255 -5.15 1.18 3.47
C ASN A 255 -4.64 -0.11 2.82
N PHE A 256 -5.04 -1.27 3.36
CA PHE A 256 -4.69 -2.57 2.78
C PHE A 256 -5.30 -2.76 1.39
N LEU A 257 -6.58 -2.45 1.22
CA LEU A 257 -7.28 -2.57 -0.05
C LEU A 257 -6.60 -1.71 -1.13
N GLY A 258 -6.25 -0.47 -0.80
CA GLY A 258 -5.54 0.45 -1.67
C GLY A 258 -4.19 -0.11 -2.10
N LEU A 259 -3.38 -0.57 -1.14
CA LEU A 259 -2.06 -1.13 -1.41
C LEU A 259 -2.15 -2.37 -2.31
N ILE A 260 -2.97 -3.36 -1.93
CA ILE A 260 -3.15 -4.62 -2.67
C ILE A 260 -3.65 -4.36 -4.08
N THR A 261 -4.66 -3.49 -4.22
CA THR A 261 -5.24 -3.16 -5.53
C THR A 261 -4.20 -2.55 -6.46
N ASN A 262 -3.36 -1.62 -5.97
CA ASN A 262 -2.34 -0.98 -6.80
C ASN A 262 -1.21 -1.94 -7.19
N THR A 263 -0.75 -2.77 -6.26
CA THR A 263 0.25 -3.81 -6.56
C THR A 263 -0.25 -4.79 -7.63
N ILE A 264 -1.49 -5.27 -7.51
CA ILE A 264 -2.11 -6.15 -8.50
C ILE A 264 -2.24 -5.45 -9.86
N ARG A 265 -2.71 -4.20 -9.87
CA ARG A 265 -2.86 -3.41 -11.11
C ARG A 265 -1.52 -3.20 -11.81
N ILE A 266 -0.44 -2.87 -11.09
CA ILE A 266 0.89 -2.73 -11.69
C ILE A 266 1.36 -4.05 -12.29
N SER A 267 1.25 -5.15 -11.53
CA SER A 267 1.63 -6.48 -12.04
C SER A 267 0.88 -6.84 -13.31
N ARG A 268 -0.43 -6.51 -13.38
CA ARG A 268 -1.24 -6.73 -14.58
C ARG A 268 -0.79 -5.84 -15.75
N GLU A 269 -0.52 -4.56 -15.53
CA GLU A 269 -0.07 -3.68 -16.62
C GLU A 269 1.33 -4.04 -17.12
N VAL A 270 2.24 -4.48 -16.25
CA VAL A 270 3.56 -4.99 -16.68
C VAL A 270 3.40 -6.21 -17.58
N LYS A 271 2.47 -7.12 -17.27
CA LYS A 271 2.14 -8.27 -18.14
C LYS A 271 1.51 -7.82 -19.47
N ASN A 272 0.61 -6.84 -19.44
CA ASN A 272 0.00 -6.30 -20.66
C ASN A 272 1.02 -5.68 -21.61
N ILE A 273 2.06 -5.03 -21.07
CA ILE A 273 3.12 -4.45 -21.90
C ILE A 273 3.88 -5.54 -22.68
N ALA A 274 4.16 -6.69 -22.04
CA ALA A 274 4.79 -7.81 -22.74
C ALA A 274 3.93 -8.27 -23.93
N TYR A 275 2.62 -8.39 -23.74
CA TYR A 275 1.68 -8.71 -24.81
C TYR A 275 1.69 -7.67 -25.95
N SER A 276 1.63 -6.37 -25.61
CA SER A 276 1.67 -5.29 -26.59
C SER A 276 2.98 -5.25 -27.39
N ILE A 277 4.12 -5.60 -26.76
CA ILE A 277 5.41 -5.70 -27.45
C ILE A 277 5.45 -6.91 -28.39
N HIS A 278 4.91 -8.06 -27.98
CA HIS A 278 4.80 -9.23 -28.85
C HIS A 278 3.99 -8.91 -30.11
N LEU A 279 2.85 -8.23 -29.97
CA LEU A 279 2.05 -7.78 -31.12
C LEU A 279 2.82 -6.81 -32.03
N LEU A 280 3.60 -5.90 -31.43
CA LEU A 280 4.41 -4.95 -32.19
C LEU A 280 5.53 -5.68 -32.96
N LEU A 281 6.16 -6.70 -32.37
CA LEU A 281 7.17 -7.54 -33.02
C LEU A 281 6.58 -8.33 -34.20
N ASP A 282 5.40 -8.93 -34.03
CA ASP A 282 4.73 -9.67 -35.11
C ASP A 282 4.42 -8.77 -36.31
N ARG A 283 4.08 -7.50 -36.06
CA ARG A 283 3.81 -6.52 -37.12
C ARG A 283 5.08 -5.94 -37.74
N CYS A 284 6.17 -5.80 -36.98
CA CYS A 284 7.47 -5.35 -37.47
C CYS A 284 8.30 -6.44 -38.16
N LYS A 285 7.72 -7.62 -38.42
CA LYS A 285 8.38 -8.76 -39.08
C LYS A 285 8.89 -8.43 -40.50
N GLU A 286 8.34 -7.40 -41.14
CA GLU A 286 8.78 -6.87 -42.45
C GLU A 286 10.11 -6.09 -42.41
N TYR A 287 10.57 -5.63 -41.23
CA TYR A 287 11.80 -4.84 -41.08
C TYR A 287 12.82 -5.55 -40.17
N PRO A 288 13.83 -6.24 -40.71
CA PRO A 288 14.72 -7.11 -39.94
C PRO A 288 15.58 -6.37 -38.89
N GLU A 289 15.94 -5.10 -39.13
CA GLU A 289 16.68 -4.28 -38.15
C GLU A 289 15.81 -3.92 -36.93
N VAL A 290 14.57 -3.51 -37.17
CA VAL A 290 13.58 -3.23 -36.12
C VAL A 290 13.26 -4.49 -35.32
N ARG A 291 13.15 -5.64 -35.99
CA ARG A 291 12.91 -6.94 -35.34
C ARG A 291 14.02 -7.32 -34.37
N ASN A 292 15.29 -7.16 -34.76
CA ASN A 292 16.43 -7.49 -33.90
C ASN A 292 16.51 -6.57 -32.68
N MET A 293 16.18 -5.28 -32.85
CA MET A 293 16.14 -4.31 -31.75
C MET A 293 15.00 -4.60 -30.76
N ILE A 294 13.81 -4.93 -31.25
CA ILE A 294 12.67 -5.30 -30.42
C ILE A 294 12.91 -6.67 -29.74
N ALA A 295 13.55 -7.63 -30.41
CA ALA A 295 13.89 -8.92 -29.80
C ALA A 295 14.85 -8.77 -28.60
N GLY A 296 15.89 -7.93 -28.72
CA GLY A 296 16.76 -7.60 -27.58
C GLY A 296 16.01 -6.90 -26.44
N THR A 297 15.04 -6.06 -26.81
CA THR A 297 14.13 -5.43 -25.86
C THR A 297 13.29 -6.48 -25.13
N ILE A 298 12.64 -7.41 -25.83
CA ILE A 298 11.84 -8.50 -25.24
C ILE A 298 12.64 -9.37 -24.28
N VAL A 299 13.90 -9.72 -24.61
CA VAL A 299 14.77 -10.48 -23.70
C VAL A 299 14.99 -9.71 -22.40
N THR A 300 15.20 -8.40 -22.49
CA THR A 300 15.36 -7.53 -21.31
C THR A 300 14.07 -7.48 -20.48
N TYR A 301 12.90 -7.38 -21.14
CA TYR A 301 11.60 -7.38 -20.49
C TYR A 301 11.28 -8.72 -19.83
N LEU A 302 11.59 -9.85 -20.47
CA LEU A 302 11.41 -11.19 -19.91
C LEU A 302 12.29 -11.40 -18.68
N LEU A 303 13.55 -10.94 -18.72
CA LEU A 303 14.45 -10.97 -17.56
C LEU A 303 13.89 -10.15 -16.39
N ILE A 304 13.37 -8.94 -16.67
CA ILE A 304 12.74 -8.09 -15.66
C ILE A 304 11.46 -8.74 -15.12
N LEU A 305 10.62 -9.33 -15.98
CA LEU A 305 9.39 -10.04 -15.58
C LEU A 305 9.67 -11.25 -14.68
N VAL A 306 10.75 -11.99 -14.95
CA VAL A 306 11.19 -13.11 -14.10
C VAL A 306 11.65 -12.58 -12.74
N GLN A 307 12.38 -11.47 -12.69
CA GLN A 307 12.80 -10.84 -11.43
C GLN A 307 11.60 -10.34 -10.60
N PHE A 308 10.59 -9.73 -11.23
CA PHE A 308 9.37 -9.30 -10.54
C PHE A 308 8.44 -10.45 -10.11
N ARG A 309 8.63 -11.67 -10.62
CA ARG A 309 7.87 -12.86 -10.20
C ARG A 309 8.49 -13.59 -9.00
N LEU A 310 9.75 -13.28 -8.68
CA LEU A 310 10.53 -13.89 -7.61
C LEU A 310 10.63 -13.02 -6.34
N ILE A 311 10.09 -11.80 -6.39
CA ILE A 311 9.85 -10.93 -5.22
C ILE A 311 8.39 -11.11 -4.79
#